data_AF-A0A699UKV6-F1
#
_entry.id   AF-A0A699UKV6-F1
#
_cell.length_a   1.000
_cell.length_b   1.000
_cell.length_c   1.000
_cell.angle_alpha   90.00
_cell.angle_beta   90.00
_cell.angle_gamma   90.00
#
_symmetry.space_group_name_H-M   'P 1'
#
loop_
_entity.id
_entity.type
_entity.pdbx_description
1 polymer ?
#
loop_
_entity_poly.entity_id
_entity_poly.type
_entity_poly.pdbx_seq_one_letter_code
_entity_poly.pdbx_strand_id
1 'polypeptide(L)' 'MTELVNYLKEGTLPEDEKEARKLRFKARQYELMEKILYKRSFLTPWLRCVGPLQAEYIMKEIHEGSCSMHA' A
#
# COMPACT_ATOMS: atom_id res chain seq x y z
N MET A 1 6.42 -3.75 5.15
CA MET A 1 5.66 -2.48 4.94
C MET A 1 6.04 -1.42 5.95
N THR A 2 6.41 -1.81 7.17
CA THR A 2 6.82 -0.94 8.27
C THR A 2 7.95 0.03 7.92
N GLU A 3 9.03 -0.42 7.28
CA GLU A 3 10.15 0.49 6.93
C GLU A 3 9.74 1.61 5.97
N LEU A 4 8.88 1.30 4.98
CA LEU A 4 8.37 2.31 4.05
C LEU A 4 7.44 3.30 4.74
N VAL A 5 6.55 2.82 5.61
CA VAL A 5 5.66 3.68 6.40
C VAL A 5 6.47 4.57 7.35
N ASN A 6 7.47 4.02 8.03
CA ASN A 6 8.35 4.77 8.91
C ASN A 6 9.15 5.83 8.14
N TYR A 7 9.69 5.49 6.98
CA TYR A 7 10.37 6.46 6.12
C TYR A 7 9.41 7.58 5.66
N LEU A 8 8.20 7.25 5.21
CA LEU A 8 7.23 8.25 4.75
C LEU A 8 6.68 9.12 5.89
N LYS A 9 6.63 8.60 7.12
CA LYS A 9 6.08 9.29 8.30
C LYS A 9 7.14 10.11 9.06
N GLU A 10 8.33 9.53 9.24
CA GLU A 10 9.37 10.02 10.17
C GLU A 10 10.70 10.30 9.46
N GLY A 11 10.84 9.96 8.18
CA GLY A 11 12.08 10.17 7.42
C GLY A 11 13.19 9.16 7.70
N THR A 12 12.91 8.14 8.51
CA THR A 12 13.89 7.15 8.96
C THR A 12 14.45 6.33 7.79
N LEU A 13 15.77 6.28 7.68
CA LEU A 13 16.49 5.50 6.67
C LEU A 13 17.36 4.43 7.33
N PRO A 14 17.60 3.28 6.64
CA PRO A 14 18.65 2.35 7.00
C PRO A 14 20.04 3.02 6.97
N GLU A 15 20.95 2.52 7.81
CA GLU A 15 22.35 2.98 7.82
C GLU A 15 23.12 2.55 6.56
N ASP A 16 22.75 1.39 6.00
CA ASP A 16 23.28 0.93 4.72
C ASP A 16 22.79 1.84 3.57
N GLU A 17 23.73 2.53 2.91
CA GLU A 17 23.40 3.48 1.84
C GLU A 17 22.68 2.83 0.65
N LYS A 18 22.96 1.56 0.36
CA LYS A 18 22.36 0.85 -0.77
C LYS A 18 20.89 0.55 -0.48
N GLU A 19 20.58 0.09 0.72
CA GLU A 19 19.20 -0.11 1.17
C GLU A 19 18.46 1.22 1.35
N ALA A 20 19.12 2.27 1.86
CA ALA A 20 18.53 3.61 1.93
C ALA A 20 18.17 4.15 0.53
N ARG A 21 19.06 4.02 -0.44
CA ARG A 21 18.80 4.40 -1.84
C ARG A 21 17.62 3.62 -2.41
N LYS A 22 17.60 2.30 -2.22
CA LYS A 22 16.50 1.43 -2.67
C LYS A 22 15.16 1.80 -2.04
N LEU A 23 15.16 2.13 -0.74
CA LEU A 23 13.97 2.59 -0.03
C LEU A 23 13.45 3.92 -0.58
N ARG A 24 14.35 4.89 -0.82
CA ARG A 24 14.00 6.18 -1.46
C ARG A 24 13.37 5.98 -2.83
N PHE A 25 13.97 5.13 -3.67
CA PHE A 25 13.42 4.83 -4.99
C PHE A 25 12.03 4.20 -4.91
N LYS A 26 11.85 3.24 -4.00
CA LYS A 26 10.55 2.61 -3.77
C LYS A 26 9.51 3.62 -3.30
N ALA A 27 9.87 4.49 -2.36
CA ALA A 27 8.96 5.47 -1.75
C ALA A 27 8.38 6.49 -2.75
N ARG A 28 9.06 6.77 -3.86
CA ARG A 28 8.54 7.67 -4.93
C ARG A 28 7.21 7.20 -5.54
N GLN A 29 6.87 5.91 -5.39
CA GLN A 29 5.62 5.35 -5.89
C GLN A 29 4.53 5.28 -4.82
N TYR A 30 4.79 5.72 -3.59
CA TYR A 30 3.86 5.60 -2.48
C TYR A 30 3.64 6.93 -1.78
N GLU A 31 2.47 7.06 -1.16
CA GLU A 31 2.10 8.21 -0.35
C GLU A 31 1.35 7.74 0.89
N LEU A 32 1.58 8.40 2.02
CA LEU A 32 0.88 8.12 3.27
C LEU A 32 -0.15 9.22 3.52
N MET A 33 -1.42 8.93 3.29
CA MET A 33 -2.53 9.86 3.51
C MET A 33 -3.39 9.33 4.65
N GLU A 34 -3.65 10.14 5.68
CA GLU A 34 -4.48 9.75 6.83
C GLU A 34 -4.10 8.40 7.46
N LYS A 35 -2.79 8.10 7.52
CA LYS A 35 -2.22 6.82 8.01
C LYS A 35 -2.49 5.60 7.11
N ILE A 36 -3.08 5.80 5.93
CA ILE A 36 -3.29 4.78 4.92
C ILE A 36 -2.21 4.92 3.86
N LEU A 37 -1.57 3.80 3.53
CA LEU A 37 -0.56 3.76 2.48
C LEU A 37 -1.25 3.60 1.12
N TYR A 38 -0.93 4.49 0.21
CA TYR A 38 -1.39 4.47 -1.17
C TYR A 38 -0.21 4.22 -2.10
N LYS A 39 -0.45 3.48 -3.18
CA LYS A 39 0.49 3.27 -4.29
C LYS A 39 -0.02 4.04 -5.51
N ARG A 40 0.87 4.79 -6.14
CA ARG A 40 0.59 5.49 -7.39
C ARG A 40 0.27 4.46 -8.47
N SER A 41 -0.92 4.55 -9.07
CA SER A 41 -1.28 3.74 -10.22
C SER A 41 -0.94 4.46 -11.52
N PHE A 42 -0.78 3.70 -12.58
CA PHE A 42 -0.67 4.23 -13.93
C PHE A 42 -2.00 4.81 -14.44
N LEU A 43 -3.13 4.28 -13.97
CA LEU A 43 -4.47 4.59 -14.49
C LEU A 43 -5.15 5.78 -13.80
N THR A 44 -4.40 6.55 -13.00
CA THR A 44 -4.80 7.81 -12.32
C THR A 44 -5.33 7.68 -10.87
N PRO A 45 -6.13 6.68 -10.44
CA PRO A 45 -6.51 6.61 -9.03
C PRO A 45 -5.37 6.05 -8.18
N TRP A 46 -5.21 6.59 -6.98
CA TRP A 46 -4.32 6.02 -5.97
C TRP A 46 -4.86 4.66 -5.50
N LEU A 47 -4.02 3.62 -5.51
CA LEU A 47 -4.40 2.29 -5.03
C LEU A 47 -4.12 2.17 -3.55
N ARG A 48 -5.16 1.92 -2.77
CA ARG A 48 -5.02 1.65 -1.33
C ARG A 48 -4.25 0.34 -1.11
N CYS A 49 -3.19 0.40 -0.33
CA CYS A 49 -2.50 -0.79 0.14
C CYS A 49 -3.30 -1.42 1.29
N VAL A 50 -3.47 -2.74 1.21
CA VAL A 50 -4.17 -3.53 2.23
C VAL A 50 -3.21 -4.55 2.83
N GLY A 51 -3.39 -4.82 4.12
CA GLY A 51 -2.63 -5.87 4.80
C GLY A 51 -3.07 -7.27 4.36
N PRO A 52 -2.28 -8.32 4.62
CA PRO A 52 -2.58 -9.69 4.18
C PRO A 52 -3.99 -10.17 4.58
N LEU A 53 -4.40 -9.94 5.83
CA LEU A 53 -5.72 -10.32 6.32
C LEU A 53 -6.86 -9.56 5.62
N GLN A 54 -6.66 -8.26 5.37
CA GLN A 54 -7.65 -7.45 4.66
C GLN A 54 -7.70 -7.82 3.18
N ALA A 55 -6.57 -8.18 2.57
CA ALA A 55 -6.53 -8.70 1.22
C ALA A 55 -7.29 -10.04 1.11
N GLU A 56 -7.06 -10.96 2.05
CA GLU A 56 -7.79 -12.23 2.13
C GLU A 56 -9.30 -12.00 2.28
N TYR A 57 -9.70 -11.11 3.17
CA TYR A 57 -11.10 -10.72 3.34
C TYR A 57 -11.71 -10.16 2.05
N ILE A 58 -11.05 -9.18 1.41
CA ILE A 58 -11.52 -8.59 0.16
C ILE A 58 -11.64 -9.63 -0.94
N MET A 59 -10.65 -10.53 -1.07
CA MET A 59 -10.68 -11.59 -2.07
C MET A 59 -11.81 -12.57 -1.81
N LYS A 60 -12.04 -12.92 -0.53
CA LYS A 60 -13.15 -13.77 -0.11
C LYS A 60 -14.49 -13.10 -0.38
N GLU A 61 -14.67 -11.83 -0.04
CA GLU A 61 -15.89 -11.08 -0.38
C GLU A 61 -16.11 -10.91 -1.88
N ILE A 62 -15.06 -10.78 -2.69
CA ILE A 62 -15.24 -10.73 -4.15
C ILE A 62 -15.66 -12.10 -4.69
N HIS A 63 -15.09 -13.17 -4.13
CA HIS A 63 -15.35 -14.53 -4.59
C HIS A 63 -16.68 -15.11 -4.09
N GLU A 64 -17.04 -14.78 -2.85
CA GLU A 64 -18.27 -15.22 -2.15
C GLU A 64 -19.36 -14.14 -2.16
N GLY A 65 -19.04 -12.96 -2.68
CA GLY A 65 -19.91 -11.81 -2.80
C GLY A 65 -21.15 -12.14 -3.60
N SER A 66 -22.27 -11.83 -2.96
CA SER A 66 -23.61 -12.16 -3.39
C SER A 66 -23.93 -11.54 -4.77
N CYS A 67 -23.91 -12.36 -5.81
CA CYS A 67 -24.82 -12.20 -6.96
C CYS A 67 -26.28 -12.47 -6.53
N SER A 68 -26.75 -11.92 -5.40
CA SER A 68 -28.19 -11.79 -5.15
C SER A 68 -28.58 -10.33 -5.30
N MET A 69 -29.38 -10.12 -6.34
CA MET A 69 -30.18 -8.93 -6.65
C MET A 69 -29.46 -7.81 -7.42
N HIS A 70 -29.20 -8.10 -8.69
CA HIS A 70 -29.71 -7.19 -9.73
C HIS A 70 -31.00 -7.79 -10.25
N ALA A 71 -32.13 -7.33 -9.70
CA ALA A 71 -33.44 -7.43 -10.34
C ALA A 71 -33.57 -6.25 -11.33
#